data_AF-A0A9E2MIN9-F1
#
_entry.id   AF-A0A9E2MIN9-F1
#
_cell.length_a   1.000
_cell.length_b   1.000
_cell.length_c   1.000
_cell.angle_alpha   90.00
_cell.angle_beta   90.00
_cell.angle_gamma   90.00
#
_symmetry.space_group_name_H-M   'P 1'
#
loop_
_entity.id
_entity.type
_entity.pdbx_description
1 polymer ?
#
loop_
_entity_poly.entity_id
_entity_poly.type
_entity_poly.pdbx_seq_one_letter_code
_entity_poly.pdbx_strand_id
1 'polypeptide(L)'
;MSHPIHHFHKRKRIHTQKEKYPSKDSFKRVVDKLIYFFGLAAPFAAIPQVYKIYTEQNASSISSFTFTALLITNFFWVLYGILHKEKPIIAVYIAWIVINSLIVTGTILYG
;
A
#
# COMPACT_ATOMS: atom_id res chain seq x y z
N MET A 1 22.39 21.61 -2.01
CA MET A 1 21.50 22.73 -1.60
C MET A 1 20.29 22.16 -0.88
N SER A 2 20.19 22.37 0.44
CA SER A 2 19.14 21.77 1.28
C SER A 2 17.79 22.46 1.07
N HIS A 3 16.83 21.70 0.54
CA HIS A 3 15.47 22.14 0.23
C HIS A 3 14.76 22.71 1.48
N PRO A 4 14.14 23.91 1.44
CA PRO A 4 13.51 24.56 2.60
C PRO A 4 12.46 23.70 3.33
N ILE A 5 11.82 22.78 2.60
CA ILE A 5 10.76 21.89 3.10
C ILE A 5 11.29 20.92 4.17
N HIS A 6 12.58 20.53 4.11
CA HIS A 6 13.18 19.60 5.07
C HIS A 6 13.24 20.17 6.49
N HIS A 7 13.35 21.50 6.65
CA HIS A 7 13.38 22.13 7.97
C HIS A 7 12.02 22.19 8.65
N PHE A 8 10.93 22.25 7.87
CA PHE A 8 9.57 22.41 8.40
C PHE A 8 9.13 21.16 9.19
N HIS A 9 9.37 19.97 8.64
CA HIS A 9 9.08 18.71 9.32
C HIS A 9 9.91 18.50 10.60
N LYS A 10 11.17 18.96 10.59
CA LYS A 10 12.06 18.88 11.75
C LYS A 10 11.58 19.77 12.90
N ARG A 11 11.11 20.99 12.59
CA ARG A 11 10.56 21.92 13.58
C ARG A 11 9.23 21.44 14.16
N LYS A 12 8.30 20.94 13.35
CA LYS A 12 7.00 20.42 13.81
C LYS A 12 7.15 19.28 14.83
N ARG A 13 8.11 18.36 14.62
CA ARG A 13 8.39 17.25 15.55
C ARG A 13 9.00 17.73 16.88
N ILE A 14 9.88 18.73 16.84
CA ILE A 14 10.50 19.32 18.03
C ILE A 14 9.44 19.97 18.93
N HIS A 15 8.45 20.67 18.35
CA HIS A 15 7.39 21.33 19.13
C HIS A 15 6.30 20.39 19.66
N THR A 16 6.11 19.22 19.06
CA THR A 16 5.06 18.25 19.47
C THR A 16 5.58 17.15 20.40
N GLN A 17 6.78 17.30 20.96
CA GLN A 17 7.51 16.26 21.73
C GLN A 17 7.61 14.89 21.03
N LYS A 18 7.47 14.85 19.70
CA LYS A 18 7.63 13.61 18.94
C LYS A 18 9.12 13.31 18.79
N GLU A 19 9.47 12.03 18.76
CA GLU A 19 10.84 11.58 18.55
C GLU A 19 11.42 12.24 17.28
N LYS A 20 12.60 12.87 17.41
CA LYS A 20 13.27 13.57 16.30
C LYS A 20 13.47 12.60 15.14
N TYR A 21 13.08 13.00 13.93
CA TYR A 21 13.41 12.27 12.71
C TYR A 21 14.74 12.75 12.13
N PRO A 22 15.61 11.84 11.67
CA PRO A 22 15.51 10.39 11.82
C PRO A 22 15.73 9.96 13.28
N SER A 23 15.12 8.84 13.71
CA SER A 23 15.27 8.32 15.08
C SER A 23 16.76 8.07 15.40
N LYS A 24 17.16 8.28 16.66
CA LYS A 24 18.52 7.95 17.12
C LYS A 24 18.77 6.44 17.05
N ASP A 25 17.73 5.65 17.27
CA ASP A 25 17.77 4.19 17.22
C ASP A 25 18.00 3.72 15.78
N SER A 26 19.06 2.92 15.57
CA SER A 26 19.37 2.31 14.27
C SER A 26 18.29 1.33 13.83
N PHE A 27 17.66 0.60 14.76
CA PHE A 27 16.61 -0.37 14.44
C PHE A 27 15.38 0.33 13.86
N LYS A 28 14.88 1.39 14.52
CA LYS A 28 13.74 2.18 14.02
C LYS A 28 13.99 2.74 12.62
N ARG A 29 15.20 3.25 12.34
CA ARG A 29 15.56 3.75 11.01
C ARG A 29 15.59 2.67 9.93
N VAL A 30 15.97 1.44 10.28
CA VAL A 30 15.92 0.30 9.36
C VAL A 30 14.47 -0.08 9.09
N VAL A 31 13.65 -0.21 10.13
CA VAL A 31 12.21 -0.52 9.99
C VAL A 31 11.48 0.54 9.15
N ASP A 32 11.75 1.84 9.39
CA ASP A 32 11.20 2.95 8.60
C ASP A 32 11.53 2.83 7.10
N LYS A 33 12.70 2.27 6.75
CA LYS A 33 13.05 2.03 5.34
C LYS A 33 12.40 0.76 4.80
N LEU A 34 12.39 -0.31 5.60
CA LEU A 34 11.84 -1.60 5.21
C LEU A 34 10.34 -1.50 4.93
N ILE A 35 9.60 -0.67 5.66
CA ILE A 35 8.15 -0.54 5.46
C ILE A 35 7.80 0.00 4.07
N TYR A 36 8.65 0.83 3.46
CA TYR A 36 8.47 1.29 2.08
C TYR A 36 8.65 0.16 1.07
N PHE A 37 9.62 -0.73 1.32
CA PHE A 37 9.86 -1.89 0.48
C PHE A 37 8.75 -2.93 0.64
N PHE A 38 8.44 -3.33 1.87
CA PHE A 38 7.44 -4.36 2.17
C PHE A 38 6.02 -3.91 1.85
N GLY A 39 5.71 -2.62 1.99
CA GLY A 39 4.42 -2.07 1.57
C GLY A 39 4.12 -2.36 0.10
N LEU A 40 5.13 -2.22 -0.77
CA LEU A 40 5.01 -2.55 -2.19
C LEU A 40 5.13 -4.06 -2.45
N ALA A 41 5.92 -4.80 -1.68
CA ALA A 41 6.08 -6.25 -1.86
C ALA A 41 4.77 -7.04 -1.69
N ALA A 42 3.86 -6.57 -0.82
CA ALA A 42 2.59 -7.24 -0.54
C ALA A 42 1.69 -7.43 -1.79
N PRO A 43 1.38 -6.40 -2.60
CA PRO A 43 0.62 -6.60 -3.84
C PRO A 43 1.37 -7.46 -4.87
N PHE A 44 2.71 -7.43 -4.93
CA PHE A 44 3.46 -8.34 -5.80
C PHE A 44 3.30 -9.81 -5.38
N ALA A 45 3.22 -10.08 -4.08
CA ALA A 45 2.99 -11.42 -3.56
C ALA A 45 1.60 -11.99 -3.93
N ALA A 46 0.67 -11.15 -4.38
CA ALA A 46 -0.64 -11.56 -4.88
C ALA A 46 -0.67 -11.83 -6.40
N ILE A 47 0.40 -11.54 -7.14
CA ILE A 47 0.50 -11.87 -8.58
C ILE A 47 0.32 -13.37 -8.85
N PRO A 48 0.89 -14.31 -8.08
CA PRO A 48 0.64 -15.74 -8.29
C PRO A 48 -0.84 -16.12 -8.19
N GLN A 49 -1.62 -15.44 -7.33
CA GLN A 49 -3.06 -15.67 -7.22
C GLN A 49 -3.79 -15.22 -8.49
N VAL A 50 -3.42 -14.07 -9.05
CA VAL A 50 -3.95 -13.61 -10.34
C VAL A 50 -3.58 -14.61 -11.42
N TYR A 51 -2.30 -14.97 -11.54
CA TYR A 51 -1.82 -15.92 -12.54
C TYR A 51 -2.62 -17.22 -12.50
N LYS A 52 -2.78 -17.81 -11.31
CA LYS A 52 -3.52 -19.05 -11.10
C LYS A 52 -4.96 -18.99 -11.64
N ILE A 53 -5.69 -17.90 -11.36
CA ILE A 53 -7.07 -17.72 -11.84
C ILE A 53 -7.15 -17.77 -13.36
N TYR A 54 -6.27 -17.02 -14.05
CA TYR A 54 -6.34 -16.91 -15.51
C TYR A 54 -5.74 -18.13 -16.23
N THR A 55 -4.78 -18.85 -15.62
CA THR A 55 -4.23 -20.07 -16.22
C THR A 55 -5.09 -21.30 -15.98
N GLU A 56 -5.60 -21.47 -14.77
CA GLU A 56 -6.46 -22.61 -14.43
C GLU A 56 -7.91 -22.36 -14.88
N GLN A 57 -8.25 -21.12 -15.24
CA GLN A 57 -9.60 -20.69 -15.58
C GLN A 57 -10.61 -21.14 -14.53
N ASN A 58 -10.19 -21.10 -13.27
CA ASN A 58 -10.96 -21.53 -12.13
C ASN A 58 -10.75 -20.58 -10.96
N ALA A 59 -11.84 -19.95 -10.55
CA ALA A 59 -11.91 -19.07 -9.39
C ALA A 59 -13.02 -19.47 -8.41
N SER A 60 -13.54 -20.70 -8.52
CA SER A 60 -14.68 -21.20 -7.72
C SER A 60 -14.45 -21.17 -6.20
N SER A 61 -13.19 -21.25 -5.76
CA SER A 61 -12.82 -21.16 -4.34
C SER A 61 -12.57 -19.73 -3.85
N ILE A 62 -12.72 -18.71 -4.71
CA ILE A 62 -12.33 -17.34 -4.43
C ILE A 62 -13.59 -16.48 -4.32
N SER A 63 -13.76 -15.82 -3.17
CA SER A 63 -14.90 -14.95 -2.92
C SER A 63 -14.78 -13.62 -3.67
N SER A 64 -15.60 -13.43 -4.71
CA SER A 64 -15.71 -12.16 -5.44
C SER A 64 -16.13 -11.00 -4.54
N PHE A 65 -16.99 -11.26 -3.55
CA PHE A 65 -17.43 -10.27 -2.56
C PHE A 65 -16.25 -9.74 -1.73
N THR A 66 -15.37 -10.63 -1.27
CA THR A 66 -14.20 -10.24 -0.46
C THR A 66 -13.29 -9.30 -1.26
N PHE A 67 -12.94 -9.66 -2.49
CA PHE A 67 -12.04 -8.84 -3.30
C PHE A 67 -12.68 -7.54 -3.79
N THR A 68 -14.01 -7.52 -3.98
CA THR A 68 -14.76 -6.28 -4.27
C THR A 68 -14.77 -5.34 -3.06
N ALA A 69 -15.03 -5.86 -1.85
CA ALA A 69 -14.98 -5.07 -0.62
C ALA A 69 -13.58 -4.50 -0.35
N LEU A 70 -12.54 -5.29 -0.61
CA LEU A 70 -11.14 -4.83 -0.53
C LEU A 70 -10.83 -3.77 -1.58
N LEU A 71 -11.32 -3.93 -2.81
CA LEU A 71 -11.15 -2.93 -3.88
C LEU A 71 -11.75 -1.58 -3.49
N ILE A 72 -12.98 -1.57 -2.96
CA ILE A 72 -13.63 -0.35 -2.43
C ILE A 72 -12.80 0.25 -1.29
N THR A 73 -12.35 -0.58 -0.36
CA THR A 73 -11.51 -0.16 0.78
C THR A 73 -10.21 0.50 0.30
N ASN A 74 -9.57 -0.02 -0.76
CA ASN A 74 -8.35 0.55 -1.32
C ASN A 74 -8.59 1.96 -1.90
N PHE A 75 -9.74 2.21 -2.51
CA PHE A 75 -10.08 3.57 -2.96
C PHE A 75 -10.14 4.57 -1.80
N PHE A 76 -10.72 4.17 -0.65
CA PHE A 76 -10.72 4.99 0.56
C PHE A 76 -9.30 5.24 1.08
N TRP A 77 -8.42 4.25 1.04
CA TRP A 77 -7.01 4.41 1.43
C TRP A 77 -6.22 5.33 0.49
N VAL A 78 -6.46 5.24 -0.82
CA VAL A 78 -5.86 6.17 -1.79
C VAL A 78 -6.33 7.59 -1.52
N LEU A 79 -7.64 7.79 -1.33
CA LEU A 79 -8.21 9.09 -0.97
C LEU A 79 -7.59 9.63 0.32
N TYR A 80 -7.50 8.80 1.36
CA TYR A 80 -6.85 9.15 2.62
C TYR A 80 -5.39 9.56 2.41
N GLY A 81 -4.63 8.78 1.64
CA GLY A 81 -3.23 9.06 1.31
C GLY A 81 -3.06 10.38 0.56
N ILE A 82 -3.95 10.69 -0.39
CA ILE A 82 -3.96 11.97 -1.12
C ILE A 82 -4.22 13.13 -0.16
N LEU A 83 -5.27 13.05 0.67
CA LEU A 83 -5.65 14.09 1.61
C LEU A 83 -4.54 14.39 2.63
N HIS A 84 -3.82 13.37 3.08
CA HIS A 84 -2.73 13.50 4.05
C HIS A 84 -1.35 13.67 3.40
N LYS A 85 -1.27 13.67 2.06
CA LYS A 85 -0.02 13.77 1.27
C LYS A 85 0.98 12.64 1.54
N GLU A 86 0.48 11.47 1.90
CA GLU A 86 1.26 10.27 2.20
C GLU A 86 1.49 9.44 0.94
N LYS A 87 2.48 9.85 0.12
CA LYS A 87 2.84 9.18 -1.15
C LYS A 87 3.01 7.65 -1.06
N PRO A 88 3.63 7.09 -0.01
CA PRO A 88 3.81 5.64 0.11
C PRO A 88 2.49 4.89 0.20
N ILE A 89 1.53 5.42 0.96
CA ILE A 89 0.18 4.84 1.09
C ILE A 89 -0.49 4.84 -0.28
N ILE A 90 -0.45 5.98 -0.98
CA ILE A 90 -1.03 6.11 -2.33
C ILE A 90 -0.46 5.04 -3.26
N ALA A 91 0.87 4.89 -3.32
CA ALA A 91 1.52 3.94 -4.23
C ALA A 91 1.12 2.48 -3.94
N VAL A 92 1.13 2.08 -2.65
CA VAL A 92 0.77 0.72 -2.23
C VAL A 92 -0.68 0.39 -2.58
N TYR A 93 -1.62 1.30 -2.27
CA TYR A 93 -3.03 1.03 -2.49
C TYR A 93 -3.46 1.16 -3.95
N ILE A 94 -2.76 1.95 -4.78
CA ILE A 94 -2.93 1.91 -6.24
C ILE A 94 -2.51 0.53 -6.78
N ALA A 95 -1.39 -0.02 -6.33
CA ALA A 95 -0.97 -1.37 -6.74
C ALA A 95 -2.00 -2.44 -6.32
N TRP A 96 -2.56 -2.34 -5.11
CA TRP A 96 -3.64 -3.20 -4.67
C TRP A 96 -4.95 -3.03 -5.46
N ILE A 97 -5.29 -1.82 -5.91
CA ILE A 97 -6.45 -1.60 -6.80
C ILE A 97 -6.28 -2.40 -8.09
N VAL A 98 -5.10 -2.36 -8.71
CA VAL A 98 -4.82 -3.12 -9.94
C VAL A 98 -4.98 -4.62 -9.69
N ILE A 99 -4.32 -5.16 -8.66
CA ILE A 99 -4.38 -6.58 -8.32
C ILE A 99 -5.81 -7.03 -7.99
N ASN A 100 -6.51 -6.32 -7.10
CA ASN A 100 -7.86 -6.70 -6.70
C ASN A 100 -8.85 -6.58 -7.87
N SER A 101 -8.66 -5.62 -8.78
CA SER A 101 -9.47 -5.54 -10.00
C SER A 101 -9.27 -6.78 -10.87
N LEU A 102 -8.01 -7.20 -11.09
CA LEU A 102 -7.71 -8.41 -11.86
C LEU A 102 -8.31 -9.67 -11.21
N ILE A 103 -8.26 -9.78 -9.89
CA ILE A 103 -8.88 -10.90 -9.15
C ILE A 103 -10.40 -10.85 -9.30
N VAL A 104 -11.05 -9.71 -9.07
CA VAL A 104 -12.51 -9.57 -9.22
C VAL A 104 -12.95 -9.93 -10.63
N THR A 105 -12.29 -9.39 -11.66
CA THR A 105 -12.57 -9.74 -13.06
C THR A 105 -12.41 -11.23 -13.30
N GLY A 106 -11.32 -11.83 -12.81
CA GLY A 106 -11.08 -13.27 -12.93
C GLY A 106 -12.16 -14.11 -12.22
N THR A 107 -12.60 -13.70 -11.04
CA THR A 107 -13.69 -14.37 -10.30
C THR A 107 -15.05 -14.26 -10.99
N ILE A 108 -15.30 -13.19 -11.73
CA ILE A 108 -16.56 -13.05 -12.48
C ILE A 108 -16.54 -13.89 -13.76
N LEU A 109 -15.37 -14.03 -14.39
CA LEU A 109 -15.22 -14.78 -15.64
C LEU A 109 -15.09 -16.30 -15.44
N TYR A 110 -14.47 -16.73 -14.33
CA TYR A 110 -14.06 -18.11 -14.08
C TYR A 110 -14.53 -18.68 -12.74
N GLY A 111 -15.39 -17.95 -12.02
CA GLY A 111 -15.96 -18.36 -10.73
C GLY A 111 -17.23 -19.18 -10.85
#